data_AF-A0A7J9LZ26-F1
#
_entry.id   AF-A0A7J9LZ26-F1
#
_cell.length_a   1.000
_cell.length_b   1.000
_cell.length_c   1.000
_cell.angle_alpha   90.00
_cell.angle_beta   90.00
_cell.angle_gamma   90.00
#
_symmetry.space_group_name_H-M   'P 1'
#
loop_
_entity.id
_entity.type
_entity.pdbx_description
1 polymer ?
#
loop_
_entity_poly.entity_id
_entity_poly.type
_entity_poly.pdbx_seq_one_letter_code
_entity_poly.pdbx_strand_id
1 'polypeptide(L)' 'MHWRWLKKLFGYHGKVIDAFIPNKRSISSKRFGFVRYANMYDANRAINRINKFWLMRSHIDVNLLR' A
#
# COMPACT_ATOMS: atom_id res chain seq x y z
N MET A 1 -9.19 -7.86 9.57
CA MET A 1 -8.85 -6.58 8.91
C MET A 1 -8.99 -6.78 7.42
N HIS A 2 -9.97 -6.14 6.80
CA HIS A 2 -10.43 -6.45 5.45
C HIS A 2 -9.68 -5.59 4.42
N TRP A 3 -9.11 -6.18 3.36
CA TRP A 3 -8.26 -5.52 2.35
C TRP A 3 -8.91 -4.34 1.60
N ARG A 4 -10.25 -4.18 1.70
CA ARG A 4 -11.04 -3.12 1.05
C ARG A 4 -10.56 -1.71 1.38
N TRP A 5 -10.06 -1.46 2.60
CA TRP A 5 -9.54 -0.14 2.96
C TRP A 5 -8.26 0.21 2.19
N LEU A 6 -7.42 -0.79 1.89
CA LEU A 6 -6.20 -0.63 1.11
C LEU A 6 -6.54 -0.20 -0.32
N LYS A 7 -7.47 -0.91 -0.97
CA LYS A 7 -7.90 -0.57 -2.33
C LYS A 7 -8.53 0.82 -2.40
N LYS A 8 -9.30 1.23 -1.38
CA LYS A 8 -9.91 2.56 -1.31
C LYS A 8 -8.88 3.67 -1.10
N LEU A 9 -7.94 3.49 -0.17
CA LEU A 9 -6.88 4.46 0.11
C LEU A 9 -6.00 4.69 -1.12
N PHE A 10 -5.51 3.59 -1.71
CA PHE A 10 -4.61 3.65 -2.87
C PHE A 10 -5.33 4.03 -4.17
N GLY A 11 -6.65 3.80 -4.26
CA GLY A 11 -7.48 4.21 -5.38
C GLY A 11 -7.56 5.72 -5.61
N TYR A 12 -7.33 6.55 -4.58
CA TYR A 12 -7.26 8.01 -4.74
C TYR A 12 -6.04 8.47 -5.55
N HIS A 13 -5.01 7.64 -5.65
CA HIS A 13 -3.73 8.02 -6.27
C HIS A 13 -3.56 7.48 -7.69
N GLY A 14 -4.44 6.57 -8.13
CA GLY A 14 -4.45 6.05 -9.49
C GLY A 14 -5.22 4.73 -9.63
N LYS A 15 -5.20 4.16 -10.83
CA LYS A 15 -5.94 2.93 -11.13
C LYS A 15 -5.23 1.71 -10.52
N VAL A 16 -5.79 1.20 -9.42
CA VAL A 16 -5.35 -0.04 -8.77
C VAL A 16 -5.90 -1.24 -9.56
N ILE A 17 -5.00 -2.01 -10.15
CA ILE A 17 -5.29 -3.29 -10.82
C ILE A 17 -5.59 -4.35 -9.78
N ASP A 18 -4.73 -4.46 -8.76
CA ASP A 18 -4.86 -5.48 -7.73
C ASP A 18 -4.32 -5.00 -6.39
N ALA A 19 -4.85 -5.54 -5.30
CA ALA A 19 -4.43 -5.21 -3.94
C ALA A 19 -4.62 -6.42 -3.03
N PHE A 20 -3.54 -6.91 -2.42
CA PHE A 20 -3.59 -8.09 -1.57
C PHE A 20 -2.78 -7.93 -0.29
N ILE A 21 -3.28 -8.52 0.80
CA ILE A 21 -2.60 -8.55 2.10
C ILE A 21 -2.38 -10.03 2.44
N PRO A 22 -1.14 -10.54 2.39
CA PRO A 22 -0.87 -11.91 2.79
C PRO A 22 -1.15 -12.11 4.29
N ASN A 23 -1.58 -13.31 4.66
CA ASN A 23 -1.72 -13.71 6.07
C ASN A 23 -0.36 -13.91 6.78
N LYS A 24 0.72 -13.98 6.01
CA LYS A 24 2.10 -14.07 6.52
C LYS A 24 2.55 -12.73 7.10
N ARG A 25 3.36 -12.79 8.16
CA ARG A 25 4.04 -11.62 8.73
C ARG A 25 5.47 -11.52 8.22
N SER A 26 6.04 -10.32 8.21
CA SER A 26 7.46 -10.14 7.90
C SER A 26 8.33 -10.74 9.01
N ILE A 27 9.64 -10.84 8.76
CA ILE A 27 10.62 -11.28 9.78
C ILE A 27 10.52 -10.45 11.07
N SER A 28 10.23 -9.15 10.96
CA SER A 28 10.00 -8.26 12.10
C SER A 28 8.57 -8.33 12.66
N SER A 29 7.79 -9.37 12.35
CA SER A 29 6.38 -9.55 12.73
C SER A 29 5.44 -8.42 12.28
N LYS A 30 5.85 -7.60 11.30
CA LYS A 30 5.00 -6.53 10.75
C LYS A 30 4.06 -7.11 9.70
N ARG A 31 2.84 -6.57 9.64
CA ARG A 31 1.92 -6.81 8.51
C ARG A 31 2.37 -5.97 7.32
N PHE A 32 2.24 -6.54 6.13
CA PHE A 32 2.55 -5.88 4.86
C PHE A 32 1.45 -6.21 3.86
N GLY A 33 1.32 -5.38 2.83
CA GLY A 33 0.37 -5.56 1.75
C GLY A 33 0.98 -5.05 0.46
N PHE A 34 0.42 -5.48 -0.65
CA PHE A 34 0.89 -5.14 -1.97
C PHE A 34 -0.24 -4.51 -2.76
N VAL A 35 0.12 -3.50 -3.55
CA VAL A 35 -0.81 -2.78 -4.44
C VAL A 35 -0.16 -2.71 -5.81
N ARG A 36 -0.88 -3.19 -6.82
CA ARG A 36 -0.47 -3.14 -8.22
C ARG A 36 -1.24 -2.04 -8.92
N TYR A 37 -0.52 -1.07 -9.46
CA TYR A 37 -1.07 -0.01 -10.29
C TYR A 37 -1.00 -0.36 -11.78
N ALA A 38 -1.88 0.28 -12.56
CA ALA A 38 -1.84 0.17 -14.02
C ALA A 38 -0.60 0.87 -14.61
N ASN A 39 -0.18 1.97 -13.98
CA ASN A 39 0.91 2.82 -14.44
C ASN A 39 1.96 3.01 -13.34
N MET A 40 3.23 3.06 -13.74
CA MET A 40 4.35 3.33 -12.81
C MET A 40 4.30 4.75 -12.25
N TYR A 41 3.79 5.70 -13.03
CA TYR A 41 3.60 7.08 -12.60
C TYR A 41 2.60 7.21 -11.43
N ASP A 42 1.48 6.47 -11.50
CA ASP A 42 0.49 6.41 -10.42
C ASP A 42 1.07 5.75 -9.16
N ALA A 43 1.87 4.70 -9.33
CA ALA A 43 2.57 4.05 -8.23
C ALA A 43 3.55 5.00 -7.53
N ASN A 44 4.35 5.74 -8.30
CA ASN A 44 5.32 6.68 -7.75
C ASN A 44 4.62 7.86 -7.03
N ARG A 45 3.50 8.32 -7.58
CA ARG A 45 2.65 9.33 -6.93
C ARG A 45 2.07 8.82 -5.61
N ALA A 46 1.59 7.58 -5.58
CA ALA A 46 1.07 6.96 -4.37
C ALA A 46 2.16 6.82 -3.30
N ILE A 47 3.38 6.41 -3.67
CA ILE A 47 4.53 6.34 -2.77
C ILE A 47 4.83 7.72 -2.21
N ASN A 48 4.99 8.74 -3.04
CA ASN A 48 5.32 10.09 -2.56
C ASN A 48 4.27 10.68 -1.60
N ARG A 49 3.00 10.26 -1.71
CA ARG A 49 1.90 10.80 -0.90
C ARG A 49 1.61 9.98 0.36
N ILE A 50 1.69 8.66 0.26
CA ILE A 50 1.31 7.73 1.34
C ILE A 50 2.54 7.32 2.16
N ASN A 51 3.75 7.35 1.59
CA ASN A 51 4.94 7.03 2.35
C ASN A 51 5.07 8.01 3.52
N LYS A 52 5.15 7.46 4.74
CA LYS A 52 5.14 8.17 6.04
C LYS A 52 3.78 8.68 6.52
N PHE A 53 2.68 8.34 5.85
CA PHE A 53 1.33 8.69 6.32
C PHE A 53 1.04 8.05 7.69
N TRP A 54 0.56 8.87 8.64
CA TRP A 54 0.13 8.40 9.96
C TRP A 54 -1.24 7.76 9.85
N LEU A 55 -1.31 6.45 10.04
CA LEU A 55 -2.59 5.76 10.17
C LEU A 55 -2.75 5.27 11.61
N MET A 56 -3.58 5.98 12.37
CA MET A 56 -3.91 5.70 13.78
C MET A 56 -2.70 5.69 14.73
N ARG A 57 -2.02 4.54 14.86
CA ARG A 57 -0.94 4.28 15.83
C ARG A 57 0.36 3.86 15.16
N SER A 58 0.43 3.86 13.83
CA SER A 58 1.61 3.44 13.09
C SER A 58 1.71 4.21 11.77
N HIS A 59 2.95 4.47 11.36
CA HIS A 59 3.21 4.99 10.02
C HIS A 59 3.17 3.85 9.00
N ILE A 60 2.62 4.14 7.82
CA ILE A 60 2.68 3.24 6.67
C ILE A 60 3.96 3.55 5.89
N ASP A 61 4.79 2.53 5.71
CA ASP A 61 5.93 2.57 4.80
C ASP A 61 5.48 2.02 3.45
N VAL A 62 5.73 2.77 2.38
CA VAL A 62 5.39 2.36 1.01
C VAL A 62 6.66 2.43 0.18
N ASN A 63 7.03 1.30 -0.39
CA ASN A 63 8.19 1.20 -1.27
C ASN A 63 7.78 0.57 -2.61
N LEU A 64 8.50 0.94 -3.67
CA LEU A 64 8.42 0.24 -4.94
C LEU A 64 9.00 -1.17 -4.75
N LEU A 65 8.21 -2.17 -5.13
CA LEU A 65 8.71 -3.52 -5.27
C LEU A 65 9.59 -3.56 -6.52
N ARG A 66 10.82 -4.03 -6.33
CA ARG A 66 11.82 -4.16 -7.38
C ARG A 66 11.90 -5.60 -7.86
#